data_AF-A0A3D8HUQ6-F1
#
_entry.id   AF-A0A3D8HUQ6-F1
#
_cell.length_a   1.000
_cell.length_b   1.000
_cell.length_c   1.000
_cell.angle_alpha   90.00
_cell.angle_beta   90.00
_cell.angle_gamma   90.00
#
_symmetry.space_group_name_H-M   'P 1'
#
loop_
_entity.id
_entity.type
_entity.pdbx_description
1 polymer ?
#
loop_
_entity_poly.entity_id
_entity_poly.type
_entity_poly.pdbx_seq_one_letter_code
_entity_poly.pdbx_strand_id
1 'polypeptide(L)'
;MKIFIKSFAQNVRDDFASAIKAKIAVVSLLAGLLSLSVAYTQSVAQGTAQNPKSDFKRYELKEGRDFIVLKEPLPNAQNSVIEIFSYACPFCYRYSKILPKVIESLPKNVEFKPYHLEKMGDYGKVASQVFAVLLDKDKKSNITTKDSKSAFLKAQKAYFSEYNIKKERWGQGKNLQAFLHTGLDAAGVKIEEFYAALQEKGVQEILRSWEAGYEVAIIQGVPAFVVNGKYLIYTKSIASLKDLEYKIDELLKK
;
A
#
# COMPACT_ATOMS: atom_id res chain seq x y z
N MET A 1 56.19 -0.37 27.38
CA MET A 1 55.00 -0.38 26.48
C MET A 1 55.36 -0.08 25.02
N LYS A 2 56.37 -0.77 24.46
CA LYS A 2 56.79 -0.62 23.04
C LYS A 2 57.00 -1.97 22.32
N ILE A 3 56.78 -3.09 23.02
CA ILE A 3 56.98 -4.44 22.48
C ILE A 3 55.66 -5.05 21.97
N PHE A 4 54.51 -4.59 22.47
CA PHE A 4 53.19 -5.13 22.09
C PHE A 4 52.61 -4.59 20.77
N ILE A 5 53.16 -3.50 20.23
CA ILE A 5 52.64 -2.88 18.99
C ILE A 5 53.24 -3.51 17.73
N LYS A 6 54.42 -4.15 17.81
CA LYS A 6 55.05 -4.82 16.66
C LYS A 6 54.40 -6.14 16.27
N SER A 7 53.71 -6.82 17.19
CA SER A 7 53.11 -8.14 16.90
C SER A 7 51.79 -8.06 16.14
N PHE A 8 51.04 -6.95 16.22
CA PHE A 8 49.74 -6.83 15.54
C PHE A 8 49.88 -6.40 14.08
N ALA A 9 50.95 -5.67 13.72
CA ALA A 9 51.19 -5.19 12.37
C ALA A 9 51.71 -6.28 11.40
N GLN A 10 52.26 -7.39 11.91
CA GLN A 10 52.72 -8.51 11.08
C GLN A 10 51.54 -9.39 10.60
N ASN A 11 50.56 -9.67 11.47
CA ASN A 11 49.45 -10.58 11.16
C ASN A 11 48.44 -10.02 10.13
N VAL A 12 48.34 -8.70 9.96
CA VAL A 12 47.42 -8.10 8.97
C VAL A 12 47.99 -8.14 7.54
N ARG A 13 49.32 -8.30 7.41
CA ARG A 13 50.00 -8.29 6.10
C ARG A 13 49.93 -9.64 5.39
N ASP A 14 49.86 -10.73 6.15
CA ASP A 14 49.87 -12.09 5.61
C ASP A 14 48.48 -12.55 5.12
N ASP A 15 47.39 -12.04 5.70
CA ASP A 15 46.02 -12.38 5.26
C ASP A 15 45.61 -11.71 3.93
N PHE A 16 46.19 -10.55 3.59
CA PHE A 16 45.89 -9.86 2.34
C PHE A 16 46.58 -10.48 1.11
N ALA A 17 47.69 -11.20 1.30
CA ALA A 17 48.43 -11.84 0.21
C ALA A 17 47.81 -13.17 -0.26
N SER A 18 47.00 -13.82 0.58
CA SER A 18 46.34 -15.10 0.26
C SER A 18 45.08 -14.92 -0.61
N ALA A 19 44.32 -13.85 -0.40
CA ALA A 19 43.05 -13.62 -1.10
C ALA A 19 43.19 -13.14 -2.57
N ILE A 20 44.37 -12.64 -2.98
CA ILE A 20 44.60 -12.09 -4.32
C ILE A 20 45.01 -13.17 -5.33
N LYS A 21 45.63 -14.29 -4.90
CA LYS A 21 46.03 -15.39 -5.80
C LYS A 21 44.88 -16.28 -6.28
N ALA A 22 43.73 -16.28 -5.60
CA ALA A 22 42.58 -17.13 -5.96
C ALA A 22 41.65 -16.53 -7.03
N LYS A 23 41.74 -15.23 -7.36
CA LYS A 23 40.88 -14.58 -8.36
C LYS A 23 41.48 -14.48 -9.77
N ILE A 24 42.75 -14.83 -9.95
CA ILE A 24 43.46 -14.66 -11.24
C ILE A 24 43.43 -15.95 -12.10
N ALA A 25 43.03 -17.10 -11.56
CA ALA A 25 43.08 -18.38 -12.29
C ALA A 25 41.80 -18.76 -13.09
N VAL A 26 40.72 -17.98 -13.03
CA VAL A 26 39.44 -18.35 -13.69
C VAL A 26 39.12 -17.48 -14.93
N VAL A 27 39.90 -16.44 -15.20
CA VAL A 27 39.60 -15.46 -16.27
C VAL A 27 40.30 -15.78 -17.61
N SER A 28 41.08 -16.87 -17.71
CA SER A 28 41.92 -17.14 -18.89
C SER A 28 41.50 -18.33 -19.77
N LEU A 29 40.24 -18.78 -19.73
CA LEU A 29 39.77 -19.95 -20.51
C LEU A 29 38.63 -19.69 -21.51
N LEU A 30 38.29 -18.42 -21.81
CA LEU A 30 37.22 -18.09 -22.76
C LEU A 30 37.65 -17.06 -23.80
N ALA A 31 38.82 -17.25 -24.40
CA ALA A 31 39.25 -16.50 -25.58
C ALA A 31 39.79 -17.49 -26.64
N GLY A 32 38.87 -18.13 -27.36
CA GLY A 32 39.23 -19.02 -28.45
C GLY A 32 38.03 -19.84 -28.89
N LEU A 33 37.25 -19.30 -29.82
CA LEU A 33 36.45 -19.98 -30.85
C LEU A 33 35.43 -18.98 -31.40
N LEU A 34 35.94 -18.02 -32.18
CA LEU A 34 35.15 -17.42 -33.26
C LEU A 34 35.22 -18.37 -34.46
N SER A 35 34.10 -18.42 -35.19
CA SER A 35 33.92 -18.74 -36.62
C SER A 35 33.41 -20.13 -37.02
N LEU A 36 32.37 -20.07 -37.87
CA LEU A 36 31.70 -21.10 -38.67
C LEU A 36 30.76 -22.02 -37.87
N SER A 37 29.48 -22.22 -38.21
CA SER A 37 28.70 -21.89 -39.40
C SER A 37 27.26 -22.38 -39.18
N VAL A 38 26.37 -21.95 -40.08
CA VAL A 38 25.10 -22.58 -40.47
C VAL A 38 23.84 -21.92 -39.89
N ALA A 39 23.23 -21.17 -40.80
CA ALA A 39 21.84 -20.79 -40.84
C ALA A 39 20.88 -21.86 -40.30
N TYR A 40 20.01 -21.44 -39.39
CA TYR A 40 18.66 -21.98 -39.34
C TYR A 40 17.69 -20.80 -39.22
N THR A 41 17.10 -20.46 -40.35
CA THR A 41 15.87 -19.67 -40.38
C THR A 41 14.77 -20.51 -39.76
N GLN A 42 14.04 -19.94 -38.79
CA GLN A 42 12.58 -20.08 -38.70
C GLN A 42 12.02 -19.16 -37.60
N SER A 43 11.35 -18.10 -38.05
CA SER A 43 10.04 -17.68 -37.55
C SER A 43 9.83 -17.67 -36.04
N VAL A 44 10.31 -16.62 -35.36
CA VAL A 44 9.62 -16.18 -34.14
C VAL A 44 8.39 -15.39 -34.58
N ALA A 45 7.27 -16.09 -34.66
CA ALA A 45 5.96 -15.49 -34.66
C ALA A 45 5.84 -14.55 -33.45
N GLN A 46 5.17 -13.42 -33.66
CA GLN A 46 4.75 -12.50 -32.61
C GLN A 46 3.82 -13.22 -31.63
N GLY A 47 4.41 -13.93 -30.66
CA GLY A 47 3.71 -14.42 -29.49
C GLY A 47 3.54 -13.26 -28.52
N THR A 48 2.38 -12.62 -28.56
CA THR A 48 1.93 -11.80 -27.43
C THR A 48 2.08 -12.64 -26.18
N ALA A 49 2.89 -12.19 -25.22
CA ALA A 49 2.99 -12.80 -23.91
C ALA A 49 1.61 -12.72 -23.24
N GLN A 50 0.78 -13.74 -23.45
CA GLN A 50 -0.40 -13.97 -22.66
C GLN A 50 0.08 -14.46 -21.29
N ASN A 51 0.24 -13.50 -20.39
CA ASN A 51 0.35 -13.75 -18.96
C ASN A 51 -0.82 -14.68 -18.57
N PRO A 52 -0.60 -15.89 -18.00
CA PRO A 52 -1.65 -16.88 -17.76
C PRO A 52 -2.62 -16.34 -16.71
N LYS A 53 -3.62 -15.59 -17.17
CA LYS A 53 -4.73 -15.10 -16.36
C LYS A 53 -5.61 -16.31 -16.01
N SER A 54 -5.34 -16.89 -14.85
CA SER A 54 -6.33 -17.06 -13.78
C SER A 54 -7.77 -17.35 -14.27
N ASP A 55 -8.29 -18.55 -13.98
CA ASP A 55 -9.65 -19.09 -14.30
C ASP A 55 -10.86 -18.31 -13.71
N PHE A 56 -10.73 -17.00 -13.50
CA PHE A 56 -11.82 -16.12 -13.09
C PHE A 56 -12.73 -15.83 -14.30
N LYS A 57 -13.98 -16.30 -14.22
CA LYS A 57 -15.01 -16.08 -15.25
C LYS A 57 -15.46 -14.62 -15.24
N ARG A 58 -15.13 -13.88 -16.30
CA ARG A 58 -15.61 -12.51 -16.54
C ARG A 58 -17.11 -12.51 -16.89
N TYR A 59 -17.79 -11.43 -16.55
CA TYR A 59 -19.22 -11.24 -16.79
C TYR A 59 -19.56 -9.75 -16.88
N GLU A 60 -20.56 -9.40 -17.67
CA GLU A 60 -21.00 -8.01 -17.76
C GLU A 60 -21.48 -7.49 -16.40
N LEU A 61 -20.85 -6.42 -15.88
CA LEU A 61 -21.26 -5.76 -14.65
C LEU A 61 -22.59 -5.02 -14.85
N LYS A 62 -23.53 -5.22 -13.93
CA LYS A 62 -24.85 -4.59 -13.95
C LYS A 62 -25.04 -3.68 -12.75
N GLU A 63 -25.51 -2.47 -13.02
CA GLU A 63 -26.00 -1.57 -11.97
C GLU A 63 -27.16 -2.23 -11.21
N GLY A 64 -27.23 -2.00 -9.89
CA GLY A 64 -28.21 -2.64 -9.01
C GLY A 64 -27.83 -4.06 -8.56
N ARG A 65 -26.90 -4.73 -9.27
CA ARG A 65 -26.37 -6.05 -8.87
C ARG A 65 -24.93 -5.97 -8.37
N ASP A 66 -24.04 -5.37 -9.15
CA ASP A 66 -22.59 -5.37 -8.91
C ASP A 66 -22.10 -4.04 -8.35
N PHE A 67 -22.74 -2.95 -8.75
CA PHE A 67 -22.42 -1.60 -8.32
C PHE A 67 -23.68 -0.72 -8.36
N ILE A 68 -23.55 0.49 -7.84
CA ILE A 68 -24.50 1.59 -8.04
C ILE A 68 -23.76 2.83 -8.51
N VAL A 69 -24.40 3.63 -9.37
CA VAL A 69 -23.91 4.97 -9.70
C VAL A 69 -24.29 5.92 -8.56
N LEU A 70 -23.29 6.52 -7.93
CA LEU A 70 -23.51 7.55 -6.91
C LEU A 70 -24.24 8.74 -7.54
N LYS A 71 -25.34 9.15 -6.90
CA LYS A 71 -26.08 10.36 -7.29
C LYS A 71 -25.17 11.59 -7.23
N GLU A 72 -24.34 11.66 -6.21
CA GLU A 72 -23.33 12.69 -6.02
C GLU A 72 -21.94 12.03 -6.06
N PRO A 73 -21.18 12.20 -7.15
CA PRO A 73 -19.83 11.68 -7.23
C PRO A 73 -18.90 12.31 -6.17
N LEU A 74 -17.97 11.52 -5.67
CA LEU A 74 -16.92 12.01 -4.77
C LEU A 74 -16.04 13.05 -5.51
N PRO A 75 -15.76 14.21 -4.89
CA PRO A 75 -15.01 15.28 -5.53
C PRO A 75 -13.55 14.86 -5.78
N ASN A 76 -12.97 15.33 -6.89
CA ASN A 76 -11.55 15.13 -7.24
C ASN A 76 -11.11 13.64 -7.24
N ALA A 77 -12.00 12.75 -7.68
CA ALA A 77 -11.84 11.30 -7.61
C ALA A 77 -11.79 10.60 -8.99
N GLN A 78 -11.60 11.36 -10.07
CA GLN A 78 -11.36 10.77 -11.40
C GLN A 78 -10.07 9.94 -11.40
N ASN A 79 -10.04 8.84 -12.16
CA ASN A 79 -8.92 7.91 -12.22
C ASN A 79 -8.46 7.44 -10.83
N SER A 80 -9.41 7.13 -9.94
CA SER A 80 -9.09 6.67 -8.60
C SER A 80 -9.93 5.48 -8.15
N VAL A 81 -9.38 4.73 -7.22
CA VAL A 81 -10.08 3.73 -6.42
C VAL A 81 -10.04 4.19 -4.98
N ILE A 82 -11.19 4.55 -4.43
CA ILE A 82 -11.35 5.00 -3.06
C ILE A 82 -11.82 3.83 -2.20
N GLU A 83 -11.13 3.56 -1.09
CA GLU A 83 -11.64 2.72 0.00
C GLU A 83 -12.10 3.62 1.14
N ILE A 84 -13.39 3.55 1.48
CA ILE A 84 -13.90 4.14 2.72
C ILE A 84 -13.83 3.09 3.82
N PHE A 85 -13.15 3.41 4.91
CA PHE A 85 -12.82 2.46 5.97
C PHE A 85 -12.83 3.11 7.36
N SER A 86 -12.71 2.27 8.38
CA SER A 86 -12.40 2.70 9.76
C SER A 86 -11.42 1.72 10.39
N TYR A 87 -10.52 2.20 11.26
CA TYR A 87 -9.68 1.32 12.08
C TYR A 87 -10.52 0.40 12.99
N ALA A 88 -11.71 0.88 13.37
CA ALA A 88 -12.65 0.21 14.27
C ALA A 88 -13.56 -0.81 13.57
N CYS A 89 -13.32 -1.08 12.28
CA CYS A 89 -14.15 -1.94 11.43
C CYS A 89 -13.47 -3.31 11.18
N PRO A 90 -14.03 -4.43 11.70
CA PRO A 90 -13.45 -5.77 11.51
C PRO A 90 -13.38 -6.23 10.06
N PHE A 91 -14.35 -5.83 9.23
CA PHE A 91 -14.33 -6.15 7.80
C PHE A 91 -13.24 -5.39 7.06
N CYS A 92 -13.02 -4.12 7.41
CA CYS A 92 -11.97 -3.28 6.86
C CYS A 92 -10.59 -3.87 7.18
N TYR A 93 -10.38 -4.38 8.40
CA TYR A 93 -9.17 -5.14 8.74
C TYR A 93 -8.99 -6.42 7.90
N ARG A 94 -10.06 -7.14 7.59
CA ARG A 94 -9.98 -8.33 6.72
C ARG A 94 -9.56 -7.92 5.30
N TYR A 95 -10.14 -6.86 4.78
CA TYR A 95 -9.81 -6.32 3.45
C TYR A 95 -8.40 -5.74 3.38
N SER A 96 -7.90 -5.11 4.46
CA SER A 96 -6.53 -4.56 4.50
C SER A 96 -5.43 -5.62 4.29
N LYS A 97 -5.73 -6.91 4.48
CA LYS A 97 -4.80 -8.02 4.19
C LYS A 97 -4.70 -8.37 2.71
N ILE A 98 -5.76 -8.09 1.95
CA ILE A 98 -5.85 -8.46 0.53
C ILE A 98 -5.70 -7.25 -0.40
N LEU A 99 -6.05 -6.05 0.07
CA LEU A 99 -5.97 -4.81 -0.69
C LEU A 99 -4.59 -4.48 -1.23
N PRO A 100 -3.45 -4.74 -0.55
CA PRO A 100 -2.14 -4.49 -1.14
C PRO A 100 -1.97 -5.12 -2.54
N LYS A 101 -2.51 -6.33 -2.75
CA LYS A 101 -2.46 -7.00 -4.07
C LYS A 101 -3.32 -6.28 -5.12
N VAL A 102 -4.53 -5.85 -4.75
CA VAL A 102 -5.39 -5.04 -5.61
C VAL A 102 -4.70 -3.73 -5.99
N ILE A 103 -4.11 -3.06 -5.01
CA ILE A 103 -3.46 -1.77 -5.19
C ILE A 103 -2.22 -1.92 -6.10
N GLU A 104 -1.44 -3.00 -5.93
CA GLU A 104 -0.31 -3.36 -6.81
C GLU A 104 -0.76 -3.60 -8.26
N SER A 105 -1.94 -4.19 -8.48
CA SER A 105 -2.46 -4.47 -9.82
C SER A 105 -3.09 -3.26 -10.52
N LEU A 106 -3.33 -2.14 -9.81
CA LEU A 106 -3.93 -0.95 -10.41
C LEU A 106 -3.05 -0.37 -11.54
N PRO A 107 -3.66 0.13 -12.63
CA PRO A 107 -2.94 0.86 -13.68
C PRO A 107 -2.11 2.03 -13.11
N LYS A 108 -1.00 2.37 -13.77
CA LYS A 108 -0.06 3.41 -13.29
C LYS A 108 -0.71 4.79 -13.09
N ASN A 109 -1.72 5.11 -13.88
CA ASN A 109 -2.45 6.38 -13.84
C ASN A 109 -3.64 6.36 -12.86
N VAL A 110 -3.85 5.26 -12.13
CA VAL A 110 -4.94 5.12 -11.17
C VAL A 110 -4.41 5.27 -9.76
N GLU A 111 -4.97 6.23 -9.03
CA GLU A 111 -4.61 6.51 -7.65
C GLU A 111 -5.48 5.70 -6.68
N PHE A 112 -4.87 5.06 -5.69
CA PHE A 112 -5.62 4.50 -4.55
C PHE A 112 -5.74 5.54 -3.44
N LYS A 113 -6.95 5.75 -2.93
CA LYS A 113 -7.24 6.79 -1.94
C LYS A 113 -7.99 6.20 -0.73
N PRO A 114 -7.34 6.10 0.45
CA PRO A 114 -8.03 5.67 1.66
C PRO A 114 -8.80 6.83 2.31
N TYR A 115 -10.09 6.63 2.60
CA TYR A 115 -11.00 7.59 3.23
C TYR A 115 -11.41 7.07 4.61
N HIS A 116 -10.95 7.72 5.68
CA HIS A 116 -11.24 7.28 7.04
C HIS A 116 -12.48 7.98 7.62
N LEU A 117 -13.39 7.20 8.23
CA LEU A 117 -14.58 7.74 8.89
C LEU A 117 -14.27 8.19 10.33
N GLU A 118 -14.25 9.50 10.56
CA GLU A 118 -13.98 10.11 11.87
C GLU A 118 -15.04 9.84 12.97
N LYS A 119 -16.27 9.46 12.63
CA LYS A 119 -17.37 9.20 13.58
C LYS A 119 -17.44 7.73 14.02
N MET A 120 -16.48 6.89 13.59
CA MET A 120 -16.49 5.46 13.87
C MET A 120 -15.34 5.07 14.82
N GLY A 121 -15.70 4.45 15.95
CA GLY A 121 -14.78 4.09 17.04
C GLY A 121 -14.54 5.23 18.03
N ASP A 122 -14.11 4.90 19.25
CA ASP A 122 -13.94 5.86 20.36
C ASP A 122 -12.99 7.02 20.02
N TYR A 123 -12.03 6.77 19.13
CA TYR A 123 -11.04 7.75 18.67
C TYR A 123 -11.13 8.04 17.17
N GLY A 124 -12.29 7.83 16.53
CA GLY A 124 -12.45 8.02 15.08
C GLY A 124 -11.85 9.33 14.55
N LYS A 125 -12.13 10.46 15.20
CA LYS A 125 -11.63 11.79 14.81
C LYS A 125 -10.11 11.90 14.93
N VAL A 126 -9.55 11.39 16.02
CA VAL A 126 -8.10 11.38 16.25
C VAL A 126 -7.41 10.45 15.25
N ALA A 127 -8.02 9.30 14.95
CA ALA A 127 -7.54 8.36 13.94
C ALA A 127 -7.49 9.03 12.56
N SER A 128 -8.56 9.75 12.17
CA SER A 128 -8.58 10.51 10.91
C SER A 128 -7.45 11.54 10.86
N GLN A 129 -7.25 12.29 11.94
CA GLN A 129 -6.16 13.26 12.04
C GLN A 129 -4.78 12.61 11.87
N VAL A 130 -4.53 11.49 12.57
CA VAL A 130 -3.27 10.73 12.43
C VAL A 130 -3.11 10.26 10.98
N PHE A 131 -4.11 9.61 10.41
CA PHE A 131 -4.01 9.10 9.04
C PHE A 131 -3.80 10.22 8.00
N ALA A 132 -4.48 11.36 8.14
CA ALA A 132 -4.33 12.49 7.22
C ALA A 132 -2.91 13.10 7.29
N VAL A 133 -2.38 13.31 8.50
CA VAL A 133 -0.99 13.78 8.69
C VAL A 133 0.00 12.82 8.04
N LEU A 134 -0.18 11.51 8.25
CA LEU A 134 0.74 10.51 7.72
C LEU A 134 0.65 10.37 6.20
N LEU A 135 -0.53 10.50 5.61
CA LEU A 135 -0.71 10.53 4.16
C LEU A 135 -0.09 11.78 3.53
N ASP A 136 -0.26 12.95 4.14
CA ASP A 136 0.36 14.19 3.65
C ASP A 136 1.90 14.11 3.73
N LYS A 137 2.43 13.57 4.84
CA LYS A 137 3.87 13.28 5.01
C LYS A 137 4.40 12.31 3.95
N ASP A 138 3.69 11.21 3.71
CA ASP A 138 4.05 10.23 2.69
C ASP A 138 4.06 10.90 1.30
N LYS A 139 3.01 11.65 0.95
CA LYS A 139 2.88 12.38 -0.31
C LYS A 139 4.03 13.37 -0.52
N LYS A 140 4.35 14.20 0.48
CA LYS A 140 5.50 15.15 0.43
C LYS A 140 6.84 14.45 0.22
N SER A 141 6.93 13.19 0.63
CA SER A 141 8.13 12.35 0.47
C SER A 141 8.10 11.48 -0.79
N ASN A 142 7.11 11.66 -1.67
CA ASN A 142 6.84 10.80 -2.85
C ASN A 142 6.68 9.31 -2.50
N ILE A 143 6.20 9.02 -1.30
CA ILE A 143 5.85 7.67 -0.84
C ILE A 143 4.36 7.46 -1.09
N THR A 144 3.99 6.31 -1.63
CA THR A 144 2.59 5.96 -1.93
C THR A 144 2.09 4.89 -0.96
N THR A 145 0.77 4.67 -0.92
CA THR A 145 0.12 3.58 -0.16
C THR A 145 0.47 2.17 -0.70
N LYS A 146 1.34 2.04 -1.71
CA LYS A 146 1.93 0.78 -2.16
C LYS A 146 3.26 0.47 -1.47
N ASP A 147 3.93 1.49 -0.93
CA ASP A 147 5.28 1.35 -0.39
C ASP A 147 5.22 0.87 1.07
N SER A 148 6.00 -0.17 1.40
CA SER A 148 6.14 -0.67 2.77
C SER A 148 6.72 0.37 3.73
N LYS A 149 7.38 1.42 3.22
CA LYS A 149 7.87 2.56 3.99
C LYS A 149 6.78 3.55 4.40
N SER A 150 5.61 3.52 3.76
CA SER A 150 4.48 4.41 4.06
C SER A 150 4.18 4.47 5.55
N ALA A 151 4.25 5.68 6.09
CA ALA A 151 3.94 5.96 7.48
C ALA A 151 2.45 5.68 7.74
N PHE A 152 1.57 6.03 6.79
CA PHE A 152 0.16 5.70 6.85
C PHE A 152 -0.08 4.20 6.97
N LEU A 153 0.53 3.37 6.09
CA LEU A 153 0.34 1.92 6.13
C LEU A 153 0.83 1.29 7.43
N LYS A 154 1.93 1.79 8.00
CA LYS A 154 2.46 1.31 9.29
C LYS A 154 1.47 1.60 10.42
N ALA A 155 0.98 2.84 10.52
CA ALA A 155 -0.02 3.21 11.52
C ALA A 155 -1.34 2.44 11.33
N GLN A 156 -1.82 2.30 10.10
CA GLN A 156 -3.05 1.56 9.79
C GLN A 156 -2.95 0.10 10.25
N LYS A 157 -1.83 -0.57 9.95
CA LYS A 157 -1.58 -1.95 10.40
C LYS A 157 -1.52 -2.05 11.92
N ALA A 158 -0.89 -1.09 12.59
CA ALA A 158 -0.81 -1.05 14.05
C ALA A 158 -2.20 -0.92 14.68
N TYR A 159 -2.99 0.08 14.28
CA TYR A 159 -4.35 0.24 14.80
C TYR A 159 -5.25 -0.95 14.51
N PHE A 160 -5.17 -1.52 13.32
CA PHE A 160 -5.94 -2.73 13.00
C PHE A 160 -5.55 -3.92 13.88
N SER A 161 -4.26 -4.12 14.12
CA SER A 161 -3.75 -5.17 15.00
C SER A 161 -4.24 -4.98 16.44
N GLU A 162 -4.01 -3.81 17.03
CA GLU A 162 -4.43 -3.49 18.40
C GLU A 162 -5.96 -3.63 18.57
N TYR A 163 -6.74 -3.01 17.68
CA TYR A 163 -8.19 -2.97 17.82
C TYR A 163 -8.87 -4.30 17.49
N ASN A 164 -8.51 -4.93 16.37
CA ASN A 164 -9.26 -6.07 15.83
C ASN A 164 -8.71 -7.43 16.28
N ILE A 165 -7.42 -7.52 16.59
CA ILE A 165 -6.77 -8.75 17.07
C ILE A 165 -6.69 -8.71 18.60
N LYS A 166 -5.97 -7.74 19.16
CA LYS A 166 -5.68 -7.66 20.61
C LYS A 166 -6.83 -7.11 21.43
N LYS A 167 -7.88 -6.61 20.78
CA LYS A 167 -9.07 -6.02 21.42
C LYS A 167 -8.77 -4.85 22.34
N GLU A 168 -7.68 -4.13 22.06
CA GLU A 168 -7.33 -2.90 22.76
C GLU A 168 -8.38 -1.81 22.50
N ARG A 169 -8.75 -1.07 23.54
CA ARG A 169 -9.73 0.03 23.52
C ARG A 169 -9.19 1.32 24.15
N TRP A 170 -7.90 1.35 24.47
CA TRP A 170 -7.16 2.44 25.07
C TRP A 170 -7.93 3.06 26.25
N GLY A 171 -8.21 2.23 27.25
CA GLY A 171 -8.98 2.64 28.42
C GLY A 171 -10.45 2.95 28.13
N GLN A 172 -11.09 2.25 27.18
CA GLN A 172 -12.47 2.51 26.74
C GLN A 172 -12.66 3.95 26.24
N GLY A 173 -11.73 4.41 25.39
CA GLY A 173 -11.75 5.78 24.87
C GLY A 173 -11.26 6.85 25.86
N LYS A 174 -10.56 6.46 26.94
CA LYS A 174 -10.07 7.41 27.97
C LYS A 174 -8.55 7.61 27.99
N ASN A 175 -7.79 6.81 27.25
CA ASN A 175 -6.33 6.94 27.15
C ASN A 175 -5.89 7.40 25.75
N LEU A 176 -6.08 8.68 25.47
CA LEU A 176 -5.75 9.30 24.19
C LEU A 176 -4.26 9.15 23.85
N GLN A 177 -3.40 9.27 24.87
CA GLN A 177 -1.96 9.17 24.68
C GLN A 177 -1.55 7.78 24.19
N ALA A 178 -2.07 6.71 24.79
CA ALA A 178 -1.81 5.35 24.32
C ALA A 178 -2.35 5.09 22.91
N PHE A 179 -3.49 5.69 22.56
CA PHE A 179 -4.02 5.63 21.19
C PHE A 179 -3.06 6.29 20.20
N LEU A 180 -2.65 7.53 20.46
CA LEU A 180 -1.72 8.27 19.61
C LEU A 180 -0.39 7.52 19.44
N HIS A 181 0.20 7.01 20.53
CA HIS A 181 1.45 6.23 20.47
C HIS A 181 1.33 5.01 19.56
N THR A 182 0.18 4.31 19.55
CA THR A 182 -0.02 3.13 18.70
C THR A 182 0.26 3.45 17.22
N GLY A 183 -0.31 4.54 16.70
CA GLY A 183 -0.12 4.92 15.31
C GLY A 183 1.20 5.63 15.05
N LEU A 184 1.57 6.57 15.92
CA LEU A 184 2.72 7.46 15.71
C LEU A 184 4.05 6.72 15.89
N ASP A 185 4.17 5.87 16.91
CA ASP A 185 5.40 5.10 17.13
C ASP A 185 5.62 4.09 15.98
N ALA A 186 4.55 3.45 15.50
CA ALA A 186 4.60 2.56 14.34
C ALA A 186 5.01 3.32 13.06
N ALA A 187 4.58 4.57 12.92
CA ALA A 187 4.94 5.44 11.81
C ALA A 187 6.34 6.08 11.94
N GLY A 188 6.96 6.01 13.13
CA GLY A 188 8.21 6.70 13.43
C GLY A 188 8.06 8.23 13.44
N VAL A 189 6.90 8.74 13.87
CA VAL A 189 6.57 10.16 13.93
C VAL A 189 6.43 10.57 15.39
N LYS A 190 7.07 11.68 15.78
CA LYS A 190 6.93 12.21 17.14
C LYS A 190 5.58 12.90 17.33
N ILE A 191 5.07 12.92 18.56
CA ILE A 191 3.77 13.53 18.85
C ILE A 191 3.77 15.04 18.59
N GLU A 192 4.90 15.71 18.79
CA GLU A 192 5.07 17.14 18.51
C GLU A 192 5.02 17.42 16.99
N GLU A 193 5.65 16.56 16.18
CA GLU A 193 5.58 16.63 14.72
C GLU A 193 4.15 16.43 14.22
N PHE A 194 3.42 15.49 14.83
CA PHE A 194 2.00 15.26 14.53
C PHE A 194 1.17 16.52 14.78
N TYR A 195 1.26 17.12 15.97
CA TYR A 195 0.48 18.31 16.30
C TYR A 195 0.85 19.52 15.44
N ALA A 196 2.13 19.69 15.10
CA ALA A 196 2.58 20.75 14.21
C ALA A 196 2.00 20.60 12.78
N ALA A 197 1.90 19.36 12.29
CA ALA A 197 1.39 19.08 10.95
C ALA A 197 -0.14 19.21 10.81
N LEU A 198 -0.90 19.16 11.91
CA LEU A 198 -2.37 19.16 11.85
C LEU A 198 -2.95 20.36 11.10
N GLN A 199 -2.33 21.53 11.20
CA GLN A 199 -2.83 22.76 10.57
C GLN A 199 -2.32 22.96 9.14
N GLU A 200 -1.52 22.03 8.62
CA GLU A 200 -1.05 22.11 7.24
C GLU A 200 -2.22 21.99 6.26
N LYS A 201 -2.18 22.81 5.21
CA LYS A 201 -3.24 22.88 4.20
C LYS A 201 -3.56 21.50 3.58
N GLY A 202 -2.52 20.71 3.27
CA GLY A 202 -2.70 19.36 2.69
C GLY A 202 -3.43 18.40 3.63
N VAL A 203 -3.14 18.46 4.93
CA VAL A 203 -3.83 17.67 5.97
C VAL A 203 -5.31 18.07 6.06
N GLN A 204 -5.60 19.37 6.08
CA GLN A 204 -6.98 19.88 6.13
C GLN A 204 -7.77 19.54 4.87
N GLU A 205 -7.13 19.55 3.69
CA GLU A 205 -7.75 19.13 2.43
C GLU A 205 -8.09 17.63 2.43
N ILE A 206 -7.20 16.78 2.94
CA ILE A 206 -7.45 15.34 3.08
C ILE A 206 -8.65 15.10 4.00
N LEU A 207 -8.65 15.70 5.21
CA LEU A 207 -9.73 15.54 6.17
C LEU A 207 -11.10 15.96 5.59
N ARG A 208 -11.15 17.12 4.93
CA ARG A 208 -12.38 17.59 4.28
C ARG A 208 -12.86 16.66 3.17
N SER A 209 -11.93 16.09 2.40
CA SER A 209 -12.29 15.15 1.32
C SER A 209 -13.00 13.89 1.83
N TRP A 210 -12.68 13.46 3.07
CA TRP A 210 -13.24 12.24 3.65
C TRP A 210 -14.68 12.40 4.14
N GLU A 211 -15.18 13.63 4.31
CA GLU A 211 -16.57 13.90 4.71
C GLU A 211 -17.57 13.29 3.71
N ALA A 212 -17.26 13.33 2.41
CA ALA A 212 -18.11 12.72 1.39
C ALA A 212 -18.21 11.19 1.51
N GLY A 213 -17.29 10.55 2.24
CA GLY A 213 -17.33 9.12 2.51
C GLY A 213 -18.53 8.68 3.37
N TYR A 214 -19.16 9.58 4.12
CA TYR A 214 -20.33 9.25 4.95
C TYR A 214 -21.56 8.90 4.13
N GLU A 215 -21.88 9.69 3.10
CA GLU A 215 -23.04 9.43 2.23
C GLU A 215 -22.91 8.08 1.53
N VAL A 216 -21.68 7.71 1.15
CA VAL A 216 -21.39 6.39 0.59
C VAL A 216 -21.52 5.28 1.65
N ALA A 217 -21.01 5.51 2.86
CA ALA A 217 -21.09 4.54 3.94
C ALA A 217 -22.54 4.31 4.42
N ILE A 218 -23.46 5.27 4.27
CA ILE A 218 -24.89 5.07 4.58
C ILE A 218 -25.53 4.01 3.67
N ILE A 219 -25.08 3.87 2.42
CA ILE A 219 -25.67 2.95 1.45
C ILE A 219 -25.46 1.48 1.86
N GLN A 220 -24.26 1.12 2.32
CA GLN A 220 -23.93 -0.29 2.60
C GLN A 220 -22.92 -0.52 3.75
N GLY A 221 -22.52 0.51 4.48
CA GLY A 221 -21.47 0.45 5.50
C GLY A 221 -20.06 0.45 4.91
N VAL A 222 -19.11 -0.07 5.69
CA VAL A 222 -17.68 -0.14 5.34
C VAL A 222 -17.14 -1.58 5.48
N PRO A 223 -16.12 -1.98 4.70
CA PRO A 223 -15.44 -1.18 3.68
C PRO A 223 -16.33 -0.95 2.45
N ALA A 224 -16.17 0.23 1.85
CA ALA A 224 -16.85 0.60 0.61
C ALA A 224 -15.82 1.01 -0.44
N PHE A 225 -16.00 0.52 -1.67
CA PHE A 225 -15.06 0.77 -2.77
C PHE A 225 -15.73 1.60 -3.86
N VAL A 226 -15.20 2.80 -4.10
CA VAL A 226 -15.70 3.71 -5.14
C VAL A 226 -14.67 3.87 -6.24
N VAL A 227 -15.08 3.59 -7.48
CA VAL A 227 -14.23 3.71 -8.67
C VAL A 227 -14.60 4.98 -9.43
N ASN A 228 -13.59 5.73 -9.88
CA ASN A 228 -13.75 7.02 -10.59
C ASN A 228 -14.60 8.04 -9.82
N GLY A 229 -14.66 7.92 -8.49
CA GLY A 229 -15.52 8.74 -7.64
C GLY A 229 -17.02 8.53 -7.85
N LYS A 230 -17.43 7.61 -8.71
CA LYS A 230 -18.80 7.53 -9.22
C LYS A 230 -19.45 6.17 -9.03
N TYR A 231 -18.69 5.08 -9.14
CA TYR A 231 -19.24 3.73 -9.12
C TYR A 231 -18.93 3.07 -7.79
N LEU A 232 -19.93 2.94 -6.92
CA LEU A 232 -19.82 2.22 -5.66
C LEU A 232 -20.04 0.73 -5.91
N ILE A 233 -19.01 -0.08 -5.70
CA ILE A 233 -19.11 -1.53 -5.80
C ILE A 233 -19.92 -2.05 -4.61
N TYR A 234 -20.92 -2.90 -4.86
CA TYR A 234 -21.63 -3.57 -3.78
C TYR A 234 -20.72 -4.60 -3.13
N THR A 235 -20.37 -4.40 -1.85
CA THR A 235 -19.43 -5.27 -1.13
C THR A 235 -19.95 -6.71 -1.04
N LYS A 236 -21.28 -6.89 -0.94
CA LYS A 236 -21.94 -8.22 -0.98
C LYS A 236 -21.78 -8.96 -2.32
N SER A 237 -21.42 -8.27 -3.39
CA SER A 237 -21.24 -8.84 -4.73
C SER A 237 -19.79 -9.29 -4.99
N ILE A 238 -18.86 -9.02 -4.06
CA ILE A 238 -17.45 -9.39 -4.20
C ILE A 238 -17.27 -10.85 -3.80
N ALA A 239 -17.05 -11.71 -4.80
CA ALA A 239 -16.89 -13.15 -4.59
C ALA A 239 -15.45 -13.56 -4.23
N SER A 240 -14.46 -12.79 -4.67
CA SER A 240 -13.04 -13.07 -4.43
C SER A 240 -12.18 -11.83 -4.66
N LEU A 241 -10.89 -11.92 -4.33
CA LEU A 241 -9.90 -10.89 -4.66
C LEU A 241 -9.88 -10.56 -6.17
N LYS A 242 -9.87 -11.60 -7.01
CA LYS A 242 -9.86 -11.47 -8.47
C LYS A 242 -11.15 -10.85 -9.01
N ASP A 243 -12.27 -11.09 -8.34
CA ASP A 243 -13.55 -10.45 -8.68
C ASP A 243 -13.53 -8.96 -8.35
N LEU A 244 -12.94 -8.57 -7.21
CA LEU A 244 -12.76 -7.16 -6.88
C LEU A 244 -11.84 -6.45 -7.90
N GLU A 245 -10.69 -7.05 -8.22
CA GLU A 245 -9.77 -6.54 -9.26
C GLU A 245 -10.50 -6.39 -10.60
N TYR A 246 -11.25 -7.40 -11.02
CA TYR A 246 -12.05 -7.35 -12.24
C TYR A 246 -13.10 -6.24 -12.23
N LYS A 247 -13.87 -6.11 -11.14
CA LYS A 247 -14.89 -5.06 -11.01
C LYS A 247 -14.26 -3.67 -11.11
N ILE A 248 -13.13 -3.46 -10.44
CA ILE A 248 -12.36 -2.21 -10.51
C ILE A 248 -11.94 -1.92 -11.95
N ASP A 249 -11.31 -2.88 -12.62
CA ASP A 249 -10.82 -2.72 -14.00
C ASP A 249 -11.94 -2.37 -14.98
N GLU A 250 -13.12 -2.99 -14.86
CA GLU A 250 -14.25 -2.72 -15.74
C GLU A 250 -14.90 -1.36 -15.45
N LEU A 251 -14.99 -0.98 -14.17
CA LEU A 251 -15.58 0.31 -13.77
C LEU A 251 -14.65 1.49 -14.08
N LEU A 252 -13.32 1.28 -14.10
CA LEU A 252 -12.36 2.31 -14.52
C LEU A 252 -12.50 2.71 -15.99
N LYS A 253 -13.05 1.82 -16.84
CA LYS A 253 -13.26 2.04 -18.28
C LYS A 253 -14.58 2.74 -18.62
N LYS A 254 -15.49 2.87 -17.64
CA LYS A 254 -16.79 3.52 -17.79
C LYS A 254 -16.72 4.99 -17.42
#